data_AF-A0A7S3A0Z0-F1
#
_entry.id   AF-A0A7S3A0Z0-F1
#
_cell.length_a   1.000
_cell.length_b   1.000
_cell.length_c   1.000
_cell.angle_alpha   90.00
_cell.angle_beta   90.00
_cell.angle_gamma   90.00
#
_symmetry.space_group_name_H-M   'P 1'
#
loop_
_entity.id
_entity.type
_entity.pdbx_description
1 polymer ?
#
loop_
_entity_poly.entity_id
_entity_poly.type
_entity_poly.pdbx_seq_one_letter_code
_entity_poly.pdbx_strand_id
1 'polypeptide(L)'
;LRAESDGERASRLRGGGSRRVNFKEGWVEFYDRRDARRAAVLLNNNAVGGRKRNYYHDDLWSIRYLKGFKWTDLTDEAAADRRTHDIRLRQDISDAKKERDEFLDRIDQAQAIKAMESR
;
A
#
# COMPACT_ATOMS: atom_id res chain seq x y z
N LEU A 1 -9.91 -1.03 3.01
CA LEU A 1 -9.54 0.18 3.79
C LEU A 1 -8.03 0.21 3.88
N ARG A 2 -7.39 1.33 3.52
CA ARG A 2 -5.92 1.44 3.61
C ARG A 2 -5.55 1.76 5.06
N ALA A 3 -4.91 0.82 5.73
CA ALA A 3 -4.41 1.04 7.09
C ALA A 3 -3.27 2.08 7.06
N GLU A 4 -3.10 2.80 8.17
CA GLU A 4 -1.86 3.55 8.42
C GLU A 4 -0.63 2.63 8.36
N SER A 5 0.52 3.17 7.97
CA SER A 5 1.77 2.39 7.99
C SER A 5 2.29 2.20 9.42
N ASP A 6 3.14 1.19 9.61
CA ASP A 6 3.74 0.91 10.93
C ASP A 6 4.58 2.09 11.45
N GLY A 7 5.27 2.81 10.56
CA GLY A 7 6.03 4.01 10.93
C GLY A 7 5.15 5.15 11.44
N GLU A 8 4.00 5.37 10.79
CA GLU A 8 3.02 6.39 11.19
C GLU A 8 2.35 6.02 12.50
N ARG A 9 1.97 4.75 12.64
CA ARG A 9 1.43 4.21 13.89
C ARG A 9 2.44 4.36 15.03
N ALA A 10 3.71 4.01 14.80
CA ALA A 10 4.77 4.14 15.81
C ALA A 10 4.98 5.60 16.22
N SER A 11 4.99 6.54 15.25
CA SER A 11 5.12 7.97 15.54
C SER A 11 3.96 8.49 16.38
N ARG A 12 2.72 8.11 16.02
CA ARG A 12 1.50 8.46 16.74
C ARG A 12 1.48 7.90 18.17
N LEU A 13 1.90 6.65 18.34
CA LEU A 13 2.02 6.01 19.65
C LEU A 13 3.06 6.69 20.54
N ARG A 14 4.21 7.10 19.98
CA ARG A 14 5.22 7.89 20.71
C ARG A 14 4.68 9.23 21.19
N GLY A 15 3.82 9.88 20.41
CA GLY A 15 3.15 11.13 20.78
C GLY A 15 1.97 10.98 21.74
N GLY A 16 1.71 9.78 22.29
CA GLY A 16 0.59 9.55 23.21
C GLY A 16 -0.78 9.39 22.52
N GLY A 17 -0.80 9.20 21.20
CA GLY A 17 -2.03 8.97 20.45
C GLY A 17 -2.70 7.62 20.74
N SER A 18 -3.92 7.43 20.25
CA SER A 18 -4.73 6.22 20.43
C SER A 18 -3.97 4.93 20.08
N ARG A 19 -4.24 3.79 20.74
CA ARG A 19 -3.61 2.51 20.38
C ARG A 19 -4.30 1.76 19.23
N ARG A 20 -5.47 2.24 18.82
CA ARG A 20 -6.28 1.63 17.77
C ARG A 20 -5.61 1.79 16.41
N VAL A 21 -5.88 0.85 15.52
CA VAL A 21 -5.47 0.95 14.11
C VAL A 21 -6.32 2.01 13.45
N ASN A 22 -5.67 3.02 12.88
CA ASN A 22 -6.34 4.03 12.08
C ASN A 22 -6.29 3.62 10.61
N PHE A 23 -7.41 3.81 9.92
CA PHE A 23 -7.48 3.69 8.48
C PHE A 23 -7.44 5.08 7.87
N LYS A 24 -6.62 5.24 6.84
CA LYS A 24 -6.47 6.52 6.13
C LYS A 24 -7.59 6.74 5.13
N GLU A 25 -8.04 5.66 4.50
CA GLU A 25 -8.97 5.73 3.38
C GLU A 25 -9.94 4.57 3.41
N GLY A 26 -11.16 4.87 2.97
CA GLY A 26 -12.22 3.91 2.80
C GLY A 26 -13.12 4.23 1.62
N TRP A 27 -13.82 3.20 1.16
CA TRP A 27 -14.62 3.25 -0.05
C TRP A 27 -16.01 2.72 0.27
N VAL A 28 -17.02 3.41 -0.24
CA VAL A 28 -18.43 3.03 -0.13
C VAL A 28 -19.01 3.09 -1.52
N GLU A 29 -19.54 1.96 -2.00
CA GLU A 29 -20.24 1.88 -3.27
C GLU A 29 -21.75 2.00 -3.03
N PHE A 30 -22.41 2.77 -3.89
CA PHE A 30 -23.86 2.96 -3.87
C PHE A 30 -24.45 2.38 -5.15
N TYR A 31 -25.64 1.82 -5.04
CA TYR A 31 -26.39 1.32 -6.18
C TYR A 31 -26.83 2.46 -7.13
N ASP A 32 -27.38 3.54 -6.57
CA ASP A 32 -27.71 4.75 -7.34
C ASP A 32 -26.68 5.86 -7.13
N ARG A 33 -26.25 6.44 -8.24
CA ARG A 33 -25.40 7.62 -8.33
C ARG A 33 -25.98 8.85 -7.63
N ARG A 34 -27.31 8.99 -7.60
CA ARG A 34 -28.01 10.09 -6.93
C ARG A 34 -27.80 10.01 -5.42
N ASP A 35 -27.92 8.82 -4.85
CA ASP A 35 -27.69 8.58 -3.42
C ASP A 35 -26.24 8.83 -3.04
N ALA A 36 -25.29 8.34 -3.86
CA ALA A 36 -23.86 8.58 -3.65
C ALA A 36 -23.53 10.08 -3.57
N ARG A 37 -24.08 10.87 -4.51
CA ARG A 37 -23.90 12.33 -4.54
C ARG A 37 -24.54 12.99 -3.34
N ARG A 38 -25.77 12.60 -2.99
CA ARG A 38 -26.50 13.16 -1.86
C ARG A 38 -25.77 12.87 -0.54
N ALA A 39 -25.31 11.63 -0.34
CA ALA A 39 -24.52 11.25 0.82
C ALA A 39 -23.24 12.07 0.94
N ALA A 40 -22.48 12.24 -0.15
CA ALA A 40 -21.27 13.06 -0.12
C ALA A 40 -21.55 14.52 0.25
N VAL A 41 -22.62 15.14 -0.29
CA VAL A 41 -22.98 16.52 0.04
C VAL A 41 -23.47 16.66 1.48
N LEU A 42 -24.32 15.74 1.94
CA LEU A 42 -24.94 15.81 3.27
C LEU A 42 -23.98 15.44 4.39
N LEU A 43 -23.09 14.47 4.17
CA LEU A 43 -22.22 13.96 5.22
C LEU A 43 -20.92 14.74 5.28
N ASN A 44 -20.32 15.13 4.15
CA ASN A 44 -19.01 15.76 4.18
C ASN A 44 -19.01 17.03 5.05
N ASN A 45 -17.99 17.16 5.90
CA ASN A 45 -17.84 18.23 6.90
C ASN A 45 -18.94 18.29 7.98
N ASN A 46 -19.79 17.27 8.09
CA ASN A 46 -20.76 17.15 9.18
C ASN A 46 -20.27 16.14 10.21
N ALA A 47 -20.70 16.32 11.46
CA ALA A 47 -20.37 15.40 12.54
C ALA A 47 -20.93 14.00 12.24
N VAL A 48 -20.16 12.97 12.61
CA VAL A 48 -20.60 11.57 12.50
C VAL A 48 -21.80 11.33 13.42
N GLY A 49 -21.78 11.93 14.61
CA GLY A 49 -22.88 11.90 15.57
C GLY A 49 -23.17 10.51 16.14
N GLY A 50 -24.44 10.23 16.40
CA GLY A 50 -24.90 9.01 17.06
C GLY A 50 -24.91 9.12 18.59
N ARG A 51 -24.57 8.03 19.30
CA ARG A 51 -24.56 8.06 20.78
C ARG A 51 -23.30 8.77 21.26
N LYS A 52 -23.41 9.66 22.25
CA LYS A 52 -22.27 10.41 22.83
C LYS A 52 -21.09 9.55 23.30
N ARG A 53 -21.33 8.28 23.67
CA ARG A 53 -20.26 7.34 24.06
C ARG A 53 -19.49 6.75 22.87
N ASN A 54 -19.99 6.95 21.64
CA ASN A 54 -19.36 6.39 20.45
C ASN A 54 -18.06 7.14 20.18
N TYR A 55 -17.04 6.37 19.83
CA TYR A 55 -15.68 6.90 19.63
C TYR A 55 -15.61 8.02 18.58
N TYR A 56 -16.37 7.89 17.50
CA TYR A 56 -16.39 8.85 16.39
C TYR A 56 -17.44 9.95 16.57
N HIS A 57 -18.14 10.05 17.71
CA HIS A 57 -19.31 10.92 17.84
C HIS A 57 -19.04 12.38 17.44
N ASP A 58 -17.92 12.93 17.92
CA ASP A 58 -17.51 14.30 17.69
C ASP A 58 -16.61 14.47 16.44
N ASP A 59 -16.29 13.37 15.75
CA ASP A 59 -15.50 13.41 14.53
C ASP A 59 -16.33 13.92 13.35
N LEU A 60 -15.66 14.52 12.36
CA LEU A 60 -16.29 14.96 11.12
C LEU A 60 -16.11 13.92 10.02
N TRP A 61 -17.16 13.73 9.22
CA TRP A 61 -17.05 12.99 7.97
C TRP A 61 -16.20 13.76 6.95
N SER A 62 -15.24 13.06 6.35
CA SER A 62 -14.49 13.52 5.17
C SER A 62 -14.76 12.55 4.03
N ILE A 63 -15.67 12.91 3.12
CA ILE A 63 -16.15 12.03 2.04
C ILE A 63 -16.23 12.82 0.73
N ARG A 64 -15.84 12.18 -0.38
CA ARG A 64 -15.98 12.74 -1.73
C ARG A 64 -16.71 11.77 -2.64
N TYR A 65 -17.63 12.29 -3.45
CA TYR A 65 -18.27 11.53 -4.52
C TYR A 65 -17.36 11.45 -5.76
N LEU A 66 -17.10 10.24 -6.26
CA LEU A 66 -16.34 10.02 -7.49
C LEU A 66 -17.26 9.65 -8.66
N LYS A 67 -17.22 10.43 -9.74
CA LYS A 67 -18.02 10.20 -10.95
C LYS A 67 -17.39 9.11 -11.81
N GLY A 68 -18.19 8.11 -12.16
CA GLY A 68 -17.79 7.06 -13.11
C GLY A 68 -16.81 6.05 -12.52
N PHE A 69 -16.61 6.07 -11.20
CA PHE A 69 -15.77 5.13 -10.47
C PHE A 69 -16.61 3.96 -9.97
N LYS A 70 -16.09 2.75 -10.12
CA LYS A 70 -16.70 1.50 -9.65
C LYS A 70 -15.72 0.75 -8.76
N TRP A 71 -16.23 -0.19 -7.97
CA TRP A 71 -15.36 -1.04 -7.15
C TRP A 71 -14.30 -1.81 -7.96
N THR A 72 -14.63 -2.17 -9.21
CA THR A 72 -13.71 -2.85 -10.13
C THR A 72 -12.46 -2.02 -10.41
N ASP A 73 -12.61 -0.71 -10.57
CA ASP A 73 -11.49 0.18 -10.88
C ASP A 73 -10.47 0.18 -9.72
N LEU A 74 -10.96 0.15 -8.47
CA LEU A 74 -10.12 0.04 -7.28
C LEU A 74 -9.38 -1.30 -7.21
N THR A 75 -10.06 -2.40 -7.51
CA THR A 75 -9.45 -3.73 -7.47
C THR A 75 -8.45 -3.94 -8.61
N ASP A 76 -8.72 -3.34 -9.77
CA ASP A 76 -7.87 -3.44 -10.95
C ASP A 76 -6.58 -2.65 -10.78
N GLU A 77 -6.66 -1.43 -10.22
CA GLU A 77 -5.48 -0.64 -9.85
C GLU A 77 -4.61 -1.39 -8.83
N ALA A 78 -5.21 -1.88 -7.75
CA ALA A 78 -4.48 -2.66 -6.74
C ALA A 78 -3.85 -3.93 -7.32
N ALA A 79 -4.51 -4.58 -8.29
CA ALA A 79 -3.95 -5.74 -8.98
C ALA A 79 -2.81 -5.34 -9.93
N ALA A 80 -2.93 -4.22 -10.63
CA ALA A 80 -1.88 -3.69 -11.52
C ALA A 80 -0.61 -3.30 -10.74
N ASP A 81 -0.77 -2.65 -9.59
CA ASP A 81 0.33 -2.29 -8.71
C ASP A 81 1.07 -3.53 -8.21
N ARG A 82 0.33 -4.56 -7.76
CA ARG A 82 0.93 -5.83 -7.34
C ARG A 82 1.68 -6.52 -8.49
N ARG A 83 1.12 -6.53 -9.70
CA ARG A 83 1.79 -7.09 -10.88
C ARG A 83 3.09 -6.35 -11.18
N THR A 84 3.06 -5.02 -11.16
CA THR A 84 4.25 -4.19 -11.42
C THR A 84 5.33 -4.43 -10.38
N HIS A 85 4.95 -4.57 -9.11
CA HIS A 85 5.88 -4.89 -8.03
C HIS A 85 6.51 -6.29 -8.20
N ASP A 86 5.72 -7.31 -8.51
CA ASP A 86 6.22 -8.67 -8.74
C ASP A 86 7.15 -8.75 -9.95
N ILE A 87 6.86 -8.02 -11.04
CA ILE A 87 7.76 -7.93 -12.20
C ILE A 87 9.12 -7.35 -11.80
N ARG A 88 9.13 -6.22 -11.08
CA ARG A 88 10.38 -5.60 -10.60
C ARG A 88 11.16 -6.52 -9.70
N LEU A 89 10.50 -7.16 -8.74
CA LEU A 89 11.15 -8.11 -7.82
C LEU A 89 11.79 -9.28 -8.58
N ARG A 90 11.11 -9.81 -9.60
CA ARG A 90 11.66 -10.88 -10.44
C ARG A 90 12.85 -10.42 -11.26
N GLN A 91 12.83 -9.18 -11.77
CA GLN A 91 13.98 -8.59 -12.46
C GLN A 91 15.16 -8.47 -11.52
N ASP A 92 14.98 -7.90 -10.33
CA ASP A 92 16.02 -7.76 -9.32
C ASP A 92 16.63 -9.12 -8.93
N ILE A 93 15.79 -10.15 -8.75
CA ILE A 93 16.25 -11.53 -8.47
C ILE A 93 17.05 -12.10 -9.65
N SER A 94 16.62 -11.83 -10.88
CA SER A 94 17.30 -12.31 -12.08
C SER A 94 18.67 -11.65 -12.22
N ASP A 95 18.74 -10.34 -12.01
CA ASP A 95 19.98 -9.58 -12.10
C ASP A 95 20.97 -10.03 -11.01
N ALA A 96 20.50 -10.18 -9.76
CA ALA A 96 21.32 -10.70 -8.67
C ALA A 96 21.83 -12.13 -8.91
N LYS A 97 21.03 -13.00 -9.54
CA LYS A 97 21.47 -14.35 -9.93
C LYS A 97 22.56 -14.30 -11.00
N LYS A 98 22.37 -13.44 -12.01
CA LYS A 98 23.36 -13.26 -13.06
C LYS A 98 24.69 -12.74 -12.50
N GLU A 99 24.64 -11.72 -11.63
CA GLU A 99 25.83 -11.19 -10.96
C GLU A 99 26.55 -12.25 -10.12
N ARG A 100 25.79 -13.09 -9.40
CA ARG A 100 26.35 -14.23 -8.64
C ARG A 100 27.05 -15.22 -9.56
N ASP A 101 26.42 -15.61 -10.66
CA ASP A 101 26.96 -16.61 -11.58
C ASP A 101 28.23 -16.09 -12.26
N GLU A 102 28.22 -14.82 -12.71
CA GLU A 102 29.43 -14.17 -13.25
C GLU A 102 30.57 -14.08 -12.22
N PHE A 103 30.25 -13.90 -10.94
CA PHE A 103 31.25 -13.89 -9.87
C PHE A 103 31.89 -15.27 -9.66
N LEU A 104 31.08 -16.34 -9.67
CA LEU A 104 31.58 -17.72 -9.56
C LEU A 104 32.48 -18.07 -10.75
N ASP A 105 32.07 -17.72 -11.97
CA ASP A 105 32.89 -17.94 -13.18
C ASP A 105 34.25 -17.23 -13.09
N ARG A 106 34.28 -16.00 -12.57
CA ARG A 106 35.54 -15.25 -12.35
C ARG A 106 36.43 -15.90 -11.29
N ILE A 107 35.85 -16.46 -10.23
CA ILE A 107 36.61 -17.21 -9.22
C ILE A 107 37.25 -18.45 -9.85
N ASP A 108 36.48 -19.23 -10.59
CA ASP A 108 36.96 -20.47 -11.22
C ASP A 108 38.08 -20.18 -12.23
N GLN A 109 37.93 -19.13 -13.04
CA GLN A 109 38.98 -18.67 -13.94
C GLN A 109 40.26 -18.25 -13.19
N ALA A 110 40.12 -17.49 -12.10
CA ALA A 110 41.26 -17.06 -11.30
C ALA A 110 41.99 -18.25 -10.63
N GLN A 111 41.24 -19.27 -10.18
CA GLN A 111 41.82 -20.51 -9.65
C GLN A 111 42.56 -21.30 -10.73
N ALA A 112 41.99 -21.41 -11.93
CA ALA A 112 42.61 -22.11 -13.05
C ALA A 112 43.94 -21.44 -13.48
N ILE A 113 43.98 -20.10 -13.56
CA ILE A 113 45.20 -19.35 -13.89
C ILE A 113 46.30 -19.59 -12.83
N LYS A 114 45.96 -19.50 -11.54
CA LYS A 114 46.92 -19.79 -10.45
C LYS A 114 47.47 -21.23 -10.52
N ALA A 115 46.64 -22.20 -10.89
CA ALA A 115 47.07 -23.58 -11.05
C ALA A 115 48.03 -23.78 -12.23
N MET A 116 47.91 -22.97 -13.30
CA MET A 116 48.86 -22.99 -14.42
C MET A 116 50.18 -22.31 -14.06
N GLU A 117 50.16 -21.21 -13.31
CA GLU A 117 51.37 -20.46 -12.90
C GLU A 117 52.23 -21.20 -11.87
N SER A 118 51.65 -22.14 -11.12
CA SER A 118 52.35 -22.94 -10.09
C SER A 118 52.98 -24.23 -10.63
N ARG A 119 53.02 -24.40 -11.95
CA ARG A 119 53.50 -25.60 -12.65
C ARG A 119 54.74 -25.30 -13.48
#